data_AF-A0A9D6TS97-F1
#
_entry.id   AF-A0A9D6TS97-F1
#
_cell.length_a   1.000
_cell.length_b   1.000
_cell.length_c   1.000
_cell.angle_alpha   90.00
_cell.angle_beta   90.00
_cell.angle_gamma   90.00
#
_symmetry.space_group_name_H-M   'P 1'
#
loop_
_entity.id
_entity.type
_entity.pdbx_description
1 polymer ?
#
loop_
_entity_poly.entity_id
_entity_poly.type
_entity_poly.pdbx_seq_one_letter_code
_entity_poly.pdbx_strand_id
1 'polypeptide(L)'
;PHLSSPMAMFGFVYAWYMMAVLLLELWCEYRRDLVAWSQRERGFRGTLYRLMTLGVTDLSPAALQIDERMSKIITVIGIPSAFLLHGYVGFIFGSVKANPWWGNVLMPVIFIFSAIVSGIALCVVLYKELCWLRRKEVDHACLDEMGKFLFYALLVDFCVEGLDWLHRLYAADESIFVLKQLAAGRLFNTLLVIQLCLGTLLPLLALGAIQMVPDRIPVWFRQRIYYNSAFLILAGVLAMRWNVVIGGQLFSKSLRGFTTFKLGLAGQEGWLLSAALILLPFVLLAVLVWLFLPEEKHGTDPKGAVAAPFAG
;
A
#
# COMPACT_ATOMS: atom_id res chain seq x y z
N PRO A 1 17.39 -2.80 23.38
CA PRO A 1 16.07 -2.15 23.19
C PRO A 1 15.11 -2.53 24.33
N HIS A 2 14.31 -1.58 24.82
CA HIS A 2 13.36 -1.82 25.91
C HIS A 2 12.10 -2.48 25.33
N LEU A 3 11.86 -3.75 25.66
CA LEU A 3 10.77 -4.56 25.05
C LEU A 3 9.36 -4.06 25.40
N SER A 4 9.22 -3.20 26.42
CA SER A 4 7.93 -2.54 26.71
C SER A 4 7.65 -1.32 25.85
N SER A 5 8.61 -0.85 25.04
CA SER A 5 8.38 0.27 24.13
C SER A 5 7.62 -0.20 22.89
N PRO A 6 6.44 0.37 22.58
CA PRO A 6 5.72 0.05 21.35
C PRO A 6 6.58 0.27 20.10
N MET A 7 7.44 1.29 20.11
CA MET A 7 8.32 1.58 18.98
C MET A 7 9.41 0.50 18.78
N ALA A 8 9.94 -0.08 19.86
CA ALA A 8 10.91 -1.17 19.75
C ALA A 8 10.25 -2.44 19.20
N MET A 9 9.03 -2.75 19.66
CA MET A 9 8.23 -3.87 19.17
C MET A 9 7.87 -3.72 17.69
N PHE A 10 7.55 -2.52 17.24
CA PHE A 10 7.33 -2.23 15.83
C PHE A 10 8.56 -2.58 14.97
N GLY A 11 9.77 -2.28 15.44
CA GLY A 11 11.01 -2.67 14.76
C GLY A 11 11.12 -4.18 14.54
N PHE A 12 10.71 -5.00 15.52
CA PHE A 12 10.69 -6.46 15.38
C PHE A 12 9.60 -6.94 14.41
N VAL A 13 8.39 -6.39 14.48
CA VAL A 13 7.29 -6.72 13.54
C VAL A 13 7.69 -6.35 12.11
N TYR A 14 8.31 -5.19 11.93
CA TYR A 14 8.83 -4.73 10.64
C TYR A 14 9.92 -5.65 10.10
N ALA A 15 10.91 -6.01 10.92
CA ALA A 15 11.98 -6.91 10.52
C ALA A 15 11.45 -8.30 10.16
N TRP A 16 10.52 -8.84 10.94
CA TRP A 16 9.85 -10.12 10.66
C TRP A 16 9.15 -10.09 9.29
N TYR A 17 8.30 -9.09 9.05
CA TYR A 17 7.55 -9.01 7.81
C TYR A 17 8.47 -8.80 6.61
N MET A 18 9.35 -7.80 6.67
CA MET A 18 10.20 -7.45 5.53
C MET A 18 11.27 -8.50 5.25
N MET A 19 11.96 -9.02 6.27
CA MET A 19 13.13 -9.88 6.08
C MET A 19 12.80 -11.38 6.05
N ALA A 20 11.81 -11.83 6.82
CA ALA A 20 11.41 -13.23 6.81
C ALA A 20 10.32 -13.45 5.77
N VAL A 21 9.14 -12.86 5.95
CA VAL A 21 7.99 -13.17 5.11
C VAL A 21 8.22 -12.75 3.65
N LEU A 22 8.43 -11.46 3.41
CA LEU A 22 8.41 -10.89 2.07
C LEU A 22 9.59 -11.35 1.20
N LEU A 23 10.80 -11.43 1.78
CA LEU A 23 11.97 -11.95 1.05
C LEU A 23 11.86 -13.45 0.75
N LEU A 24 11.34 -14.27 1.68
CA LEU A 24 11.16 -15.69 1.42
C LEU A 24 10.05 -15.94 0.39
N GLU A 25 8.95 -15.19 0.46
CA GLU A 25 7.87 -15.24 -0.52
C GLU A 25 8.39 -14.91 -1.92
N LEU A 26 9.09 -13.78 -2.05
CA LEU A 26 9.71 -13.36 -3.32
C LEU A 26 10.74 -14.38 -3.82
N TRP A 27 11.55 -14.95 -2.93
CA TRP A 27 12.53 -15.96 -3.29
C TRP A 27 11.87 -17.24 -3.81
N CYS A 28 10.84 -17.74 -3.14
CA CYS A 28 10.09 -18.92 -3.57
C CYS A 28 9.39 -18.69 -4.91
N GLU A 29 8.77 -17.53 -5.12
CA GLU A 29 8.08 -17.20 -6.38
C GLU A 29 9.05 -17.07 -7.56
N TYR A 30 10.17 -16.39 -7.36
CA TYR A 30 11.14 -16.13 -8.43
C TYR A 30 12.23 -17.21 -8.53
N ARG A 31 12.23 -18.26 -7.70
CA ARG A 31 13.29 -19.28 -7.65
C ARG A 31 13.58 -19.87 -9.04
N ARG A 32 12.52 -20.29 -9.74
CA ARG A 32 12.64 -20.88 -11.08
C ARG A 32 13.28 -19.91 -12.07
N ASP A 33 12.82 -18.66 -12.05
CA ASP A 33 13.32 -17.62 -12.95
C ASP A 33 14.75 -17.22 -12.62
N LEU A 34 15.11 -17.14 -11.33
CA LEU A 34 16.49 -16.91 -10.87
C LEU A 34 17.45 -17.99 -11.36
N VAL A 35 17.06 -19.27 -11.31
CA VAL A 35 17.87 -20.37 -11.85
C VAL A 35 18.01 -20.23 -13.36
N ALA A 36 16.92 -19.96 -14.09
CA ALA A 36 16.95 -19.78 -15.54
C ALA A 36 17.84 -18.59 -15.95
N TRP A 37 17.72 -17.44 -15.29
CA TRP A 37 18.54 -16.26 -15.54
C TRP A 37 20.00 -16.48 -15.17
N SER A 38 20.30 -17.23 -14.10
CA SER A 38 21.68 -17.56 -13.72
C SER A 38 22.43 -18.41 -14.75
N GLN A 39 21.69 -19.15 -15.59
CA GLN A 39 22.24 -19.97 -16.67
C GLN A 39 22.38 -19.19 -17.98
N ARG A 40 21.44 -18.26 -18.24
CA ARG A 40 21.40 -17.44 -19.46
C ARG A 40 22.37 -16.26 -19.42
N GLU A 41 22.40 -15.54 -18.31
CA GLU A 41 23.13 -14.27 -18.19
C GLU A 41 24.59 -14.50 -17.78
N ARG A 42 25.51 -13.77 -18.42
CA ARG A 42 26.96 -13.82 -18.13
C ARG A 42 27.42 -12.54 -17.43
N GLY A 43 28.55 -12.61 -16.73
CA GLY A 43 29.13 -11.46 -16.01
C GLY A 43 28.43 -11.20 -14.66
N PHE A 44 28.42 -9.93 -14.23
CA PHE A 44 27.94 -9.54 -12.89
C PHE A 44 26.50 -9.97 -12.60
N ARG A 45 25.57 -9.81 -13.58
CA ARG A 45 24.16 -10.23 -13.44
C ARG A 45 24.04 -11.74 -13.21
N GLY A 46 24.77 -12.55 -13.98
CA GLY A 46 24.79 -14.01 -13.80
C GLY A 46 25.32 -14.44 -12.43
N THR A 47 26.38 -13.79 -11.93
CA THR A 47 26.89 -14.03 -10.57
C THR A 47 25.88 -13.64 -9.50
N LEU A 48 25.20 -12.50 -9.67
CA LEU A 48 24.15 -12.05 -8.75
C LEU A 48 22.99 -13.04 -8.69
N TYR A 49 22.45 -13.48 -9.83
CA TYR A 49 21.38 -14.48 -9.84
C TYR A 49 21.83 -15.81 -9.23
N ARG A 50 23.07 -16.25 -9.49
CA ARG A 50 23.62 -17.48 -8.89
C ARG A 50 23.79 -17.38 -7.37
N LEU A 51 24.10 -16.19 -6.85
CA LEU A 51 24.09 -15.97 -5.40
C LEU A 51 22.67 -16.04 -4.84
N MET A 52 21.70 -15.45 -5.56
CA MET A 52 20.29 -15.43 -5.16
C MET A 52 19.61 -16.80 -5.25
N THR A 53 20.12 -17.77 -6.01
CA THR A 53 19.61 -19.15 -5.96
C THR A 53 19.98 -19.89 -4.67
N LEU A 54 20.85 -19.31 -3.83
CA LEU A 54 21.33 -19.89 -2.57
C LEU A 54 21.92 -21.31 -2.75
N GLY A 55 22.44 -21.61 -3.94
CA GLY A 55 22.98 -22.92 -4.30
C GLY A 55 21.94 -23.98 -4.70
N VAL A 56 20.65 -23.67 -4.65
CA VAL A 56 19.58 -24.61 -5.01
C VAL A 56 19.21 -24.44 -6.48
N THR A 57 19.67 -25.34 -7.35
CA THR A 57 19.49 -25.26 -8.81
C THR A 57 18.56 -26.33 -9.38
N ASP A 58 18.00 -27.20 -8.54
CA ASP A 58 17.11 -28.27 -9.01
C ASP A 58 15.77 -27.72 -9.50
N LEU A 59 15.46 -27.95 -10.77
CA LEU A 59 14.20 -27.58 -11.43
C LEU A 59 13.32 -28.81 -11.71
N SER A 60 13.55 -29.93 -11.00
CA SER A 60 12.70 -31.10 -11.09
C SER A 60 11.23 -30.77 -10.74
N PRO A 61 10.24 -31.46 -11.33
CA PRO A 61 8.83 -31.24 -11.00
C PRO A 61 8.53 -31.42 -9.51
N ALA A 62 9.24 -32.33 -8.83
CA ALA A 62 9.10 -32.54 -7.40
C ALA A 62 9.60 -31.34 -6.58
N ALA A 63 10.74 -30.73 -6.96
CA ALA A 63 11.25 -29.53 -6.30
C ALA A 63 10.30 -28.34 -6.47
N LEU A 64 9.75 -28.14 -7.68
CA LEU A 64 8.79 -27.06 -7.94
C LEU A 64 7.50 -27.21 -7.13
N GLN A 65 7.01 -28.45 -6.92
CA GLN A 65 5.86 -28.68 -6.05
C GLN A 65 6.16 -28.35 -4.58
N ILE A 66 7.39 -28.56 -4.12
CA ILE A 66 7.81 -28.15 -2.77
C ILE A 66 7.83 -26.62 -2.68
N ASP A 67 8.37 -25.92 -3.68
CA ASP A 67 8.36 -24.46 -3.72
C ASP A 67 6.93 -23.89 -3.67
N GLU A 68 6.01 -24.46 -4.43
CA GLU A 68 4.60 -24.04 -4.41
C GLU A 68 3.94 -24.26 -3.04
N ARG A 69 4.26 -25.38 -2.38
CA ARG A 69 3.76 -25.65 -1.01
C ARG A 69 4.35 -24.66 -0.01
N MET A 70 5.65 -24.38 -0.11
CA MET A 70 6.32 -23.40 0.74
C MET A 70 5.76 -22.00 0.53
N SER A 71 5.61 -21.56 -0.72
CA SER A 71 4.98 -20.28 -1.08
C SER A 71 3.59 -20.16 -0.45
N LYS A 72 2.72 -21.18 -0.59
CA LYS A 72 1.39 -21.19 0.05
C LYS A 72 1.46 -21.04 1.57
N ILE A 73 2.37 -21.75 2.23
CA ILE A 73 2.56 -21.64 3.70
C ILE A 73 3.01 -20.23 4.08
N ILE A 74 3.97 -19.66 3.34
CA ILE A 74 4.49 -18.32 3.59
C ILE A 74 3.38 -17.29 3.39
N THR A 75 2.58 -17.38 2.32
CA THR A 75 1.45 -16.47 2.09
C THR A 75 0.40 -16.56 3.20
N VAL A 76 0.08 -17.77 3.70
CA VAL A 76 -0.85 -17.97 4.83
C VAL A 76 -0.34 -17.29 6.11
N ILE A 77 0.97 -17.29 6.35
CA ILE A 77 1.61 -16.58 7.48
C ILE A 77 1.72 -15.07 7.18
N GLY A 78 1.93 -14.72 5.91
CA GLY A 78 2.20 -13.38 5.44
C GLY A 78 0.98 -12.47 5.51
N ILE A 79 -0.21 -12.99 5.22
CA ILE A 79 -1.46 -12.22 5.35
C ILE A 79 -1.64 -11.72 6.79
N PRO A 80 -1.70 -12.56 7.85
CA PRO A 80 -1.76 -12.07 9.24
C PRO A 80 -0.60 -11.15 9.62
N SER A 81 0.61 -11.43 9.11
CA SER A 81 1.80 -10.60 9.38
C SER A 81 1.66 -9.19 8.80
N ALA A 82 1.06 -9.03 7.61
CA ALA A 82 0.79 -7.74 6.99
C ALA A 82 -0.26 -6.94 7.77
N PHE A 83 -1.34 -7.61 8.19
CA PHE A 83 -2.36 -7.00 9.05
C PHE A 83 -1.76 -6.56 10.38
N LEU A 84 -0.88 -7.38 10.98
CA LEU A 84 -0.17 -7.01 12.20
C LEU A 84 0.72 -5.79 11.94
N LEU A 85 1.53 -5.77 10.88
CA LEU A 85 2.42 -4.64 10.58
C LEU A 85 1.65 -3.32 10.48
N HIS A 86 0.60 -3.27 9.65
CA HIS A 86 -0.17 -2.05 9.43
C HIS A 86 -1.05 -1.68 10.63
N GLY A 87 -1.71 -2.67 11.23
CA GLY A 87 -2.52 -2.48 12.43
C GLY A 87 -1.69 -2.01 13.63
N TYR A 88 -0.44 -2.49 13.74
CA TYR A 88 0.46 -2.10 14.83
C TYR A 88 0.82 -0.61 14.78
N VAL A 89 1.04 -0.03 13.59
CA VAL A 89 1.26 1.42 13.46
C VAL A 89 0.04 2.19 13.97
N GLY A 90 -1.17 1.78 13.59
CA GLY A 90 -2.39 2.38 14.12
C GLY A 90 -2.55 2.17 15.63
N PHE A 91 -2.09 1.04 16.17
CA PHE A 91 -2.06 0.77 17.61
C PHE A 91 -1.09 1.72 18.35
N ILE A 92 0.09 2.00 17.81
CA ILE A 92 1.03 2.95 18.42
C ILE A 92 0.32 4.30 18.60
N PHE A 93 -0.31 4.84 17.57
CA PHE A 93 -1.04 6.11 17.67
C PHE A 93 -2.26 5.98 18.61
N GLY A 94 -3.10 4.97 18.42
CA GLY A 94 -4.32 4.74 19.20
C GLY A 94 -4.07 4.55 20.70
N SER A 95 -2.91 4.00 21.07
CA SER A 95 -2.51 3.78 22.47
C SER A 95 -2.12 5.06 23.21
N VAL A 96 -1.81 6.15 22.49
CA VAL A 96 -1.46 7.45 23.08
C VAL A 96 -2.73 8.21 23.45
N LYS A 97 -3.40 7.73 24.50
CA LYS A 97 -4.65 8.31 25.04
C LYS A 97 -4.52 9.78 25.45
N ALA A 98 -3.30 10.25 25.72
CA ALA A 98 -3.01 11.63 26.07
C ALA A 98 -3.23 12.62 24.89
N ASN A 99 -3.26 12.13 23.65
CA ASN A 99 -3.53 12.96 22.48
C ASN A 99 -4.96 12.69 21.97
N PRO A 100 -5.91 13.65 22.09
CA PRO A 100 -7.29 13.45 21.66
C PRO A 100 -7.45 13.16 20.16
N TRP A 101 -6.51 13.59 19.33
CA TRP A 101 -6.52 13.31 17.89
C TRP A 101 -6.23 11.83 17.60
N TRP A 102 -5.26 11.26 18.31
CA TRP A 102 -4.81 9.88 18.09
C TRP A 102 -5.60 8.85 18.88
N GLY A 103 -6.04 9.19 20.09
CA GLY A 103 -6.64 8.27 21.04
C GLY A 103 -7.98 7.71 20.53
N ASN A 104 -7.93 6.59 19.82
CA ASN A 104 -9.09 5.90 19.30
C ASN A 104 -8.80 4.41 19.05
N VAL A 105 -9.78 3.58 19.40
CA VAL A 105 -9.75 2.12 19.22
C VAL A 105 -9.86 1.72 17.75
N LEU A 106 -10.47 2.54 16.88
CA LEU A 106 -10.56 2.26 15.44
C LEU A 106 -9.28 2.57 14.66
N MET A 107 -8.28 3.22 15.28
CA MET A 107 -7.05 3.64 14.60
C MET A 107 -6.29 2.48 13.90
N PRO A 108 -6.11 1.29 14.51
CA PRO A 108 -5.54 0.12 13.81
C PRO A 108 -6.31 -0.27 12.55
N VAL A 109 -7.65 -0.24 12.64
CA VAL A 109 -8.55 -0.66 11.54
C VAL A 109 -8.50 0.34 10.40
N ILE A 110 -8.56 1.64 10.69
CA ILE A 110 -8.40 2.73 9.71
C ILE A 110 -7.04 2.61 9.01
N PHE A 111 -5.96 2.31 9.75
CA PHE A 111 -4.63 2.17 9.16
C PHE A 111 -4.52 0.97 8.20
N ILE A 112 -5.20 -0.14 8.50
CA ILE A 112 -5.23 -1.32 7.62
C ILE A 112 -6.00 -1.02 6.34
N PHE A 113 -7.23 -0.49 6.43
CA PHE A 113 -8.04 -0.23 5.23
C PHE A 113 -7.43 0.85 4.33
N SER A 114 -6.92 1.93 4.91
CA SER A 114 -6.17 2.95 4.15
C SER A 114 -4.91 2.40 3.48
N ALA A 115 -4.22 1.41 4.08
CA ALA A 115 -3.10 0.73 3.45
C ALA A 115 -3.54 -0.12 2.25
N ILE A 116 -4.66 -0.84 2.36
CA ILE A 116 -5.24 -1.62 1.26
C ILE A 116 -5.66 -0.69 0.11
N VAL A 117 -6.40 0.37 0.42
CA VAL A 117 -6.89 1.35 -0.56
C VAL A 117 -5.73 2.03 -1.31
N SER A 118 -4.73 2.52 -0.59
CA SER A 118 -3.54 3.13 -1.22
C SER A 118 -2.69 2.11 -1.98
N GLY A 119 -2.58 0.87 -1.50
CA GLY A 119 -1.86 -0.20 -2.19
C GLY A 119 -2.48 -0.52 -3.54
N ILE A 120 -3.79 -0.74 -3.60
CA ILE A 120 -4.51 -1.00 -4.86
C ILE A 120 -4.42 0.21 -5.79
N ALA A 121 -4.60 1.44 -5.26
CA ALA A 121 -4.46 2.66 -6.05
C ALA A 121 -3.06 2.80 -6.66
N LEU A 122 -2.00 2.51 -5.88
CA LEU A 122 -0.64 2.51 -6.38
C LEU A 122 -0.43 1.45 -7.46
N CYS A 123 -0.98 0.24 -7.29
CA CYS A 123 -0.94 -0.80 -8.33
C CYS A 123 -1.60 -0.33 -9.62
N VAL A 124 -2.76 0.36 -9.56
CA VAL A 124 -3.44 0.91 -10.75
C VAL A 124 -2.55 1.91 -11.48
N VAL A 125 -1.92 2.83 -10.75
CA VAL A 125 -1.00 3.81 -11.31
C VAL A 125 0.20 3.12 -11.93
N LEU A 126 0.90 2.28 -11.17
CA LEU A 126 2.10 1.58 -11.61
C LEU A 126 1.84 0.68 -12.83
N TYR A 127 0.72 -0.04 -12.86
CA TYR A 127 0.35 -0.88 -14.00
C TYR A 127 0.28 -0.06 -15.29
N LYS A 128 -0.41 1.08 -15.26
CA LYS A 128 -0.53 1.94 -16.44
C LYS A 128 0.80 2.58 -16.83
N GLU A 129 1.59 3.07 -15.86
CA GLU A 129 2.92 3.65 -16.13
C GLU A 129 3.89 2.62 -16.70
N LEU A 130 3.87 1.38 -16.20
CA LEU A 130 4.69 0.29 -16.71
C LEU A 130 4.25 -0.15 -18.12
N CYS A 131 2.95 -0.22 -18.40
CA CYS A 131 2.46 -0.48 -19.76
C CYS A 131 2.87 0.63 -20.73
N TRP A 132 2.77 1.90 -20.32
CA TRP A 132 3.21 3.04 -21.12
C TRP A 132 4.72 3.00 -21.38
N LEU A 133 5.54 2.81 -20.35
CA LEU A 133 7.00 2.73 -20.45
C LEU A 133 7.44 1.59 -21.38
N ARG A 134 6.75 0.44 -21.31
CA ARG A 134 7.04 -0.74 -22.13
C ARG A 134 6.32 -0.76 -23.48
N ARG A 135 5.54 0.28 -23.81
CA ARG A 135 4.69 0.35 -25.01
C ARG A 135 3.81 -0.88 -25.21
N LYS A 136 3.27 -1.42 -24.11
CA LYS A 136 2.30 -2.52 -24.11
C LYS A 136 0.88 -1.96 -24.01
N GLU A 137 -0.06 -2.63 -24.65
CA GLU A 137 -1.47 -2.28 -24.53
C GLU A 137 -1.96 -2.59 -23.11
N VAL A 138 -2.86 -1.75 -22.60
CA VAL A 138 -3.46 -1.89 -21.28
C VAL A 138 -4.58 -2.92 -21.37
N ASP A 139 -4.50 -3.99 -20.58
CA ASP A 139 -5.61 -4.94 -20.46
C ASP A 139 -6.77 -4.27 -19.70
N HIS A 140 -7.85 -4.05 -20.43
CA HIS A 140 -9.06 -3.42 -19.90
C HIS A 140 -9.73 -4.26 -18.82
N ALA A 141 -9.75 -5.60 -18.96
CA ALA A 141 -10.37 -6.48 -17.99
C ALA A 141 -9.60 -6.44 -16.66
N CYS A 142 -8.26 -6.46 -16.72
CA CYS A 142 -7.41 -6.31 -15.55
C CYS A 142 -7.68 -4.98 -14.83
N LEU A 143 -7.70 -3.86 -15.57
CA LEU A 143 -7.92 -2.54 -14.98
C LEU A 143 -9.34 -2.40 -14.39
N ASP A 144 -10.35 -3.00 -15.02
CA ASP A 144 -11.72 -3.01 -14.52
C ASP A 144 -11.82 -3.76 -13.18
N GLU A 145 -11.17 -4.93 -13.07
CA GLU A 145 -11.11 -5.68 -11.81
C GLU A 145 -10.39 -4.90 -10.71
N MET A 146 -9.23 -4.31 -11.02
CA MET A 146 -8.53 -3.44 -10.07
C MET A 146 -9.41 -2.27 -9.61
N GLY A 147 -10.16 -1.65 -10.52
CA GLY A 147 -11.11 -0.59 -10.22
C GLY A 147 -12.27 -1.06 -9.32
N LYS A 148 -12.77 -2.28 -9.49
CA LYS A 148 -13.79 -2.88 -8.62
C LYS A 148 -13.27 -3.10 -7.20
N PHE A 149 -12.10 -3.72 -7.06
CA PHE A 149 -11.47 -3.90 -5.75
C PHE A 149 -11.16 -2.57 -5.07
N LEU A 150 -10.67 -1.58 -5.83
CA LEU A 150 -10.40 -0.24 -5.33
C LEU A 150 -11.66 0.44 -4.78
N PHE A 151 -12.78 0.33 -5.49
CA PHE A 151 -14.07 0.86 -5.02
C PHE A 151 -14.53 0.19 -3.73
N TYR A 152 -14.53 -1.14 -3.67
CA TYR A 152 -14.98 -1.85 -2.47
C TYR A 152 -14.10 -1.55 -1.26
N ALA A 153 -12.78 -1.51 -1.45
CA ALA A 153 -11.85 -1.13 -0.40
C ALA A 153 -12.10 0.31 0.08
N LEU A 154 -12.27 1.26 -0.85
CA LEU A 154 -12.52 2.67 -0.53
C LEU A 154 -13.87 2.87 0.17
N LEU A 155 -14.90 2.12 -0.21
CA LEU A 155 -16.21 2.16 0.42
C LEU A 155 -16.11 1.70 1.88
N VAL A 156 -15.40 0.60 2.16
CA VAL A 156 -15.19 0.12 3.52
C VAL A 156 -14.37 1.12 4.34
N ASP A 157 -13.29 1.66 3.78
CA ASP A 157 -12.45 2.67 4.43
C ASP A 157 -13.28 3.93 4.80
N PHE A 158 -14.08 4.44 3.85
CA PHE A 158 -14.98 5.57 4.09
C PHE A 158 -15.99 5.29 5.20
N CYS A 159 -16.58 4.09 5.23
CA CYS A 159 -17.50 3.69 6.28
C CYS A 159 -16.82 3.65 7.65
N VAL A 160 -15.64 3.06 7.76
CA VAL A 160 -14.89 2.97 9.03
C VAL A 160 -14.46 4.36 9.51
N GLU A 161 -13.93 5.19 8.62
CA GLU A 161 -13.53 6.56 8.97
C GLU A 161 -14.73 7.43 9.34
N GLY A 162 -15.84 7.31 8.59
CA GLY A 162 -17.09 8.00 8.89
C GLY A 162 -17.67 7.59 10.25
N LEU A 163 -17.60 6.29 10.59
CA LEU A 163 -18.00 5.79 11.90
C LEU A 163 -17.11 6.34 13.02
N ASP A 164 -15.81 6.53 12.79
CA ASP A 164 -14.94 7.19 13.77
C ASP A 164 -15.40 8.62 14.05
N TRP A 165 -15.62 9.41 13.00
CA TRP A 165 -16.11 10.78 13.15
C TRP A 165 -17.47 10.84 13.85
N LEU A 166 -18.40 9.95 13.48
CA LEU A 166 -19.71 9.88 14.10
C LEU A 166 -19.60 9.50 15.59
N HIS A 167 -18.76 8.51 15.92
CA HIS A 167 -18.51 8.09 17.29
C HIS A 167 -17.95 9.23 18.14
N ARG A 168 -16.96 9.97 17.62
CA ARG A 168 -16.36 11.13 18.30
C ARG A 168 -17.36 12.27 18.52
N LEU A 169 -18.23 12.52 17.54
CA LEU A 169 -19.30 13.52 17.66
C LEU A 169 -20.33 13.12 18.72
N TYR A 170 -20.66 11.83 18.81
CA TYR A 170 -21.63 11.30 19.77
C TYR A 170 -21.07 11.20 21.20
N ALA A 171 -19.82 10.78 21.35
CA ALA A 171 -19.16 10.64 22.66
C ALA A 171 -19.10 11.97 23.44
N ALA A 172 -19.16 13.10 22.73
CA ALA A 172 -19.29 14.45 23.30
C ALA A 172 -18.26 14.78 24.40
N ASP A 173 -17.07 14.18 24.33
CA ASP A 173 -15.95 14.47 25.24
C ASP A 173 -15.55 15.96 25.15
N GLU A 174 -14.98 16.52 26.23
CA GLU A 174 -14.48 17.90 26.29
C GLU A 174 -13.53 18.24 25.12
N SER A 175 -12.85 17.22 24.58
CA SER A 175 -11.95 17.35 23.44
C SER A 175 -12.63 17.67 22.11
N ILE A 176 -13.94 17.46 21.94
CA ILE A 176 -14.63 17.65 20.65
C ILE A 176 -14.59 19.10 20.17
N PHE A 177 -14.61 20.06 21.09
CA PHE A 177 -14.48 21.47 20.75
C PHE A 177 -13.12 21.77 20.14
N VAL A 178 -12.05 21.22 20.74
CA VAL A 178 -10.68 21.37 20.26
C VAL A 178 -10.48 20.65 18.92
N LEU A 179 -11.05 19.46 18.75
CA LEU A 179 -11.04 18.71 17.49
C LEU A 179 -11.72 19.51 16.37
N LYS A 180 -12.91 20.08 16.62
CA LYS A 180 -13.63 20.92 15.66
C LYS A 180 -12.84 22.18 15.29
N GLN A 181 -12.21 22.83 16.27
CA GLN A 181 -11.38 24.02 16.01
C GLN A 181 -10.14 23.68 15.17
N LEU A 182 -9.52 22.53 15.41
CA LEU A 182 -8.39 22.07 14.61
C LEU A 182 -8.79 21.73 13.18
N ALA A 183 -9.90 20.99 13.03
CA ALA A 183 -10.46 20.57 11.75
C ALA A 183 -10.91 21.76 10.90
N ALA A 184 -11.61 22.73 11.49
CA ALA A 184 -12.10 23.92 10.80
C ALA A 184 -11.00 24.99 10.59
N GLY A 185 -9.95 24.96 11.40
CA GLY A 185 -8.84 25.91 11.32
C GLY A 185 -7.69 25.34 10.49
N ARG A 186 -6.69 24.78 11.18
CA ARG A 186 -5.38 24.47 10.59
C ARG A 186 -5.36 23.26 9.67
N LEU A 187 -6.30 22.32 9.87
CA LEU A 187 -6.40 21.11 9.04
C LEU A 187 -7.49 21.21 7.97
N PHE A 188 -8.18 22.33 7.82
CA PHE A 188 -9.33 22.43 6.90
C PHE A 188 -8.98 21.99 5.47
N ASN A 189 -7.90 22.53 4.93
CA ASN A 189 -7.47 22.21 3.56
C ASN A 189 -7.05 20.74 3.42
N THR A 190 -6.29 20.21 4.37
CA THR A 190 -5.75 18.85 4.26
C THR A 190 -6.78 17.78 4.62
N LEU A 191 -7.64 18.03 5.60
CA LEU A 191 -8.67 17.11 6.10
C LEU A 191 -9.94 17.17 5.25
N LEU A 192 -10.55 18.35 5.12
CA LEU A 192 -11.85 18.45 4.45
C LEU A 192 -11.68 18.44 2.94
N VAL A 193 -10.79 19.27 2.40
CA VAL A 193 -10.67 19.43 0.94
C VAL A 193 -9.91 18.27 0.32
N ILE A 194 -8.66 18.02 0.75
CA ILE A 194 -7.80 17.03 0.10
C ILE A 194 -8.20 15.60 0.49
N GLN A 195 -8.28 15.28 1.78
CA GLN A 195 -8.62 13.94 2.24
C GLN A 195 -10.09 13.59 1.95
N LEU A 196 -11.05 14.30 2.55
CA LEU A 196 -12.46 13.91 2.45
C LEU A 196 -13.05 14.16 1.06
N CYS A 197 -13.01 15.39 0.55
CA CYS A 197 -13.67 15.73 -0.72
C CYS A 197 -12.95 15.12 -1.92
N LEU A 198 -11.66 15.41 -2.09
CA LEU A 198 -10.90 15.00 -3.28
C LEU A 198 -10.40 13.57 -3.21
N GLY A 199 -9.96 13.09 -2.05
CA GLY A 199 -9.34 11.78 -1.88
C GLY A 199 -10.32 10.64 -1.64
N THR A 200 -11.48 10.95 -1.04
CA THR A 200 -12.45 9.92 -0.65
C THR A 200 -13.77 10.06 -1.42
N LEU A 201 -14.50 11.17 -1.25
CA LEU A 201 -15.85 11.33 -1.82
C LEU A 201 -15.85 11.36 -3.35
N LEU A 202 -15.00 12.18 -3.97
CA LEU A 202 -14.95 12.30 -5.42
C LEU A 202 -14.58 10.95 -6.09
N PRO A 203 -13.53 10.23 -5.67
CA PRO A 203 -13.20 8.91 -6.19
C PRO A 203 -14.29 7.88 -5.90
N LEU A 204 -14.89 7.89 -4.71
CA LEU A 204 -15.97 6.97 -4.35
C LEU A 204 -17.19 7.14 -5.27
N LEU A 205 -17.60 8.38 -5.53
CA LEU A 205 -18.71 8.68 -6.43
C LEU A 205 -18.35 8.34 -7.89
N ALA A 206 -17.14 8.68 -8.34
CA ALA A 206 -16.71 8.40 -9.71
C ALA A 206 -16.58 6.90 -9.99
N LEU A 207 -16.01 6.14 -9.06
CA LEU A 207 -15.90 4.68 -9.16
C LEU A 207 -17.28 4.01 -9.00
N GLY A 208 -18.12 4.49 -8.09
CA GLY A 208 -19.49 4.01 -7.90
C GLY A 208 -20.36 4.23 -9.13
N ALA A 209 -20.22 5.38 -9.80
CA ALA A 209 -20.93 5.67 -11.06
C ALA A 209 -20.58 4.66 -12.17
N ILE A 210 -19.31 4.22 -12.24
CA ILE A 210 -18.89 3.19 -13.18
C ILE A 210 -19.54 1.84 -12.87
N GLN A 211 -19.66 1.47 -11.59
CA GLN A 211 -20.25 0.18 -11.21
C GLN A 211 -21.77 0.14 -11.45
N MET A 212 -22.45 1.27 -11.27
CA MET A 212 -23.90 1.36 -11.47
C MET A 212 -24.28 1.39 -12.95
N VAL A 213 -23.41 1.91 -13.82
CA VAL A 213 -23.75 2.14 -15.24
C VAL A 213 -22.59 1.73 -16.18
N PRO A 214 -22.10 0.48 -16.11
CA PRO A 214 -20.91 0.05 -16.85
C PRO A 214 -21.06 0.17 -18.38
N ASP A 215 -22.27 -0.09 -18.90
CA ASP A 215 -22.54 -0.12 -20.34
C ASP A 215 -22.70 1.27 -20.98
N ARG A 216 -22.89 2.33 -20.18
CA ARG A 216 -23.05 3.70 -20.69
C ARG A 216 -21.73 4.45 -20.80
N ILE A 217 -20.67 3.95 -20.18
CA ILE A 217 -19.39 4.64 -20.12
C ILE A 217 -18.40 4.02 -21.12
N PRO A 218 -17.90 4.79 -22.10
CA PRO A 218 -16.87 4.31 -23.01
C PRO A 218 -15.62 3.84 -22.27
N VAL A 219 -15.00 2.76 -22.77
CA VAL A 219 -13.81 2.14 -22.16
C VAL A 219 -12.69 3.15 -21.91
N TRP A 220 -12.38 4.00 -22.88
CA TRP A 220 -11.34 5.03 -22.74
C TRP A 220 -11.61 6.03 -21.61
N PHE A 221 -12.88 6.35 -21.34
CA PHE A 221 -13.27 7.26 -20.27
C PHE A 221 -13.19 6.58 -18.90
N ARG A 222 -13.61 5.30 -18.84
CA ARG A 222 -13.48 4.45 -17.66
C ARG A 222 -12.04 4.34 -17.19
N GLN A 223 -11.09 4.12 -18.10
CA GLN A 223 -9.66 4.11 -17.80
C GLN A 223 -9.16 5.42 -17.17
N ARG A 224 -9.62 6.57 -17.69
CA ARG A 224 -9.26 7.89 -17.16
C ARG A 224 -9.80 8.07 -15.75
N ILE A 225 -11.03 7.65 -15.50
CA ILE A 225 -11.61 7.71 -14.15
C ILE A 225 -10.80 6.83 -13.20
N TYR A 226 -10.51 5.56 -13.52
CA TYR A 226 -9.71 4.70 -12.63
C TYR A 226 -8.35 5.31 -12.29
N TYR A 227 -7.64 5.81 -13.30
CA TYR A 227 -6.32 6.42 -13.11
C TYR A 227 -6.39 7.71 -12.28
N ASN A 228 -7.31 8.63 -12.61
CA ASN A 228 -7.45 9.88 -11.86
C ASN A 228 -7.94 9.63 -10.43
N SER A 229 -8.88 8.72 -10.23
CA SER A 229 -9.34 8.28 -8.91
C SER A 229 -8.19 7.69 -8.10
N ALA A 230 -7.33 6.84 -8.69
CA ALA A 230 -6.18 6.29 -8.02
C ALA A 230 -5.19 7.38 -7.55
N PHE A 231 -4.88 8.37 -8.39
CA PHE A 231 -4.05 9.52 -8.00
C PHE A 231 -4.66 10.34 -6.86
N LEU A 232 -5.96 10.63 -6.95
CA LEU A 232 -6.68 11.37 -5.93
C LEU A 232 -6.71 10.62 -4.60
N ILE A 233 -6.93 9.30 -4.62
CA ILE A 233 -6.88 8.43 -3.44
C ILE A 233 -5.49 8.45 -2.82
N LEU A 234 -4.42 8.35 -3.61
CA LEU A 234 -3.05 8.44 -3.09
C LEU A 234 -2.78 9.79 -2.42
N ALA A 235 -3.24 10.89 -3.02
CA ALA A 235 -3.15 12.22 -2.40
C ALA A 235 -3.98 12.32 -1.12
N GLY A 236 -5.18 11.72 -1.10
CA GLY A 236 -6.05 11.66 0.07
C GLY A 236 -5.45 10.87 1.22
N VAL A 237 -4.89 9.69 0.96
CA VAL A 237 -4.22 8.87 1.97
C VAL A 237 -2.95 9.54 2.48
N LEU A 238 -2.18 10.20 1.61
CA LEU A 238 -1.04 11.02 2.03
C LEU A 238 -1.49 12.15 2.97
N ALA A 239 -2.57 12.86 2.62
CA ALA A 239 -3.15 13.89 3.45
C ALA A 239 -3.67 13.33 4.78
N MET A 240 -4.27 12.13 4.79
CA MET A 240 -4.67 11.45 6.02
C MET A 240 -3.47 11.13 6.91
N ARG A 241 -2.38 10.57 6.36
CA ARG A 241 -1.15 10.29 7.12
C ARG A 241 -0.54 11.58 7.67
N TRP A 242 -0.54 12.65 6.88
CA TRP A 242 -0.13 13.99 7.31
C TRP A 242 -1.01 14.51 8.45
N ASN A 243 -2.34 14.41 8.31
CA ASN A 243 -3.30 14.86 9.30
C ASN A 243 -3.16 14.08 10.60
N VAL A 244 -2.95 12.77 10.56
CA VAL A 244 -2.67 11.98 11.76
C VAL A 244 -1.41 12.50 12.44
N VAL A 245 -0.27 12.54 11.76
CA VAL A 245 1.01 12.88 12.40
C VAL A 245 1.07 14.36 12.81
N ILE A 246 0.90 15.27 11.85
CA ILE A 246 1.02 16.72 12.09
C ILE A 246 -0.16 17.22 12.92
N GLY A 247 -1.38 16.76 12.65
CA GLY A 247 -2.56 17.12 13.43
C GLY A 247 -2.38 16.80 14.91
N GLY A 248 -1.82 15.63 15.23
CA GLY A 248 -1.49 15.27 16.60
C GLY A 248 -0.37 16.12 17.21
N GLN A 249 0.65 16.51 16.43
CA GLN A 249 1.74 17.37 16.90
C GLN A 249 1.33 18.83 17.14
N LEU A 250 0.25 19.29 16.49
CA LEU A 250 -0.29 20.63 16.68
C LEU A 250 -0.90 20.83 18.07
N PHE A 251 -1.19 19.78 18.83
CA PHE A 251 -1.68 19.92 20.21
C PHE A 251 -0.56 20.34 21.16
N SER A 252 -0.81 21.39 21.94
CA SER A 252 0.03 21.67 23.11
C SER A 252 -0.08 20.53 24.12
N LYS A 253 1.03 20.14 24.76
CA LYS A 253 1.05 19.13 25.83
C LYS A 253 0.18 19.51 27.03
N SER A 254 -0.11 20.80 27.22
CA SER A 254 -1.02 21.32 28.24
C SER A 254 -2.46 21.50 27.76
N LEU A 255 -2.77 21.16 26.50
CA LEU A 255 -4.05 21.36 25.82
C LEU A 255 -4.58 22.81 25.83
N ARG A 256 -3.74 23.79 26.18
CA ARG A 256 -4.08 25.23 26.23
C ARG A 256 -4.10 25.94 24.87
N GLY A 257 -3.98 25.20 23.76
CA GLY A 257 -3.95 25.75 22.39
C GLY A 257 -3.13 24.93 21.40
N PHE A 258 -2.89 25.50 20.22
CA PHE A 258 -2.20 24.82 19.12
C PHE A 258 -0.78 25.35 18.85
N THR A 259 0.20 24.45 18.78
CA THR A 259 1.59 24.74 18.36
C THR A 259 1.66 24.90 16.85
N THR A 260 2.71 25.53 16.31
CA THR A 260 2.95 25.60 14.85
C THR A 260 4.02 24.60 14.45
N PHE A 261 3.71 23.73 13.49
CA PHE A 261 4.72 22.92 12.82
C PHE A 261 5.37 23.73 11.69
N LYS A 262 6.71 23.80 11.67
CA LYS A 262 7.48 24.43 10.60
C LYS A 262 8.40 23.39 10.00
N LEU A 263 8.23 23.13 8.71
CA LEU A 263 9.08 22.19 8.00
C LEU A 263 10.42 22.86 7.66
N GLY A 264 11.50 22.39 8.29
CA GLY A 264 12.85 22.81 7.96
C GLY A 264 13.29 22.28 6.58
N LEU A 265 14.22 22.97 5.91
CA LEU A 265 14.77 22.48 4.64
C LEU A 265 15.73 21.31 4.84
N ALA A 266 16.63 21.42 5.82
CA ALA A 266 17.64 20.43 6.17
C ALA A 266 17.47 19.94 7.63
N GLY A 267 17.96 18.72 7.92
CA GLY A 267 17.85 18.08 9.23
C GLY A 267 17.15 16.72 9.16
N GLN A 268 17.09 16.01 10.29
CA GLN A 268 16.45 14.69 10.38
C GLN A 268 14.92 14.73 10.16
N GLU A 269 14.30 15.89 10.37
CA GLU A 269 12.89 16.16 10.08
C GLU A 269 12.71 17.12 8.89
N GLY A 270 13.77 17.31 8.09
CA GLY A 270 13.79 18.26 6.99
C GLY A 270 13.14 17.75 5.71
N TRP A 271 12.64 18.67 4.89
CA TRP A 271 11.98 18.39 3.61
C TRP A 271 12.83 17.54 2.67
N LEU A 272 14.15 17.77 2.62
CA LEU A 272 15.06 17.03 1.73
C LEU A 272 15.11 15.53 2.06
N LEU A 273 15.18 15.18 3.35
CA LEU A 273 15.21 13.78 3.76
C LEU A 273 13.86 13.11 3.49
N SER A 274 12.75 13.80 3.76
CA SER A 274 11.42 13.29 3.43
C SER A 274 11.24 13.04 1.93
N ALA A 275 11.71 13.95 1.06
CA ALA A 275 11.67 13.77 -0.38
C ALA A 275 12.52 12.57 -0.83
N ALA A 276 13.73 12.42 -0.27
CA ALA A 276 14.58 11.28 -0.56
C ALA A 276 13.91 9.94 -0.15
N LEU A 277 13.28 9.88 1.02
CA LEU A 277 12.58 8.69 1.49
C LEU A 277 11.33 8.35 0.66
N ILE A 278 10.60 9.36 0.15
CA ILE A 278 9.46 9.15 -0.75
C ILE A 278 9.93 8.62 -2.11
N LEU A 279 11.07 9.09 -2.61
CA LEU A 279 11.61 8.68 -3.91
C LEU A 279 12.31 7.31 -3.86
N LEU A 280 12.86 6.93 -2.71
CA LEU A 280 13.65 5.70 -2.55
C LEU A 280 12.92 4.42 -3.03
N PRO A 281 11.65 4.15 -2.67
CA PRO A 281 10.94 2.97 -3.16
C PRO A 281 10.80 2.94 -4.68
N PHE A 282 10.63 4.09 -5.34
CA PHE A 282 10.53 4.17 -6.81
C PHE A 282 11.89 3.93 -7.48
N VAL A 283 12.98 4.42 -6.87
CA VAL A 283 14.34 4.11 -7.33
C VAL A 283 14.62 2.61 -7.19
N LEU A 284 14.29 2.01 -6.03
CA LEU A 284 14.41 0.58 -5.82
C LEU A 284 13.56 -0.20 -6.83
N LEU A 285 12.31 0.20 -7.04
CA LEU A 285 11.43 -0.42 -8.05
C LEU A 285 12.02 -0.32 -9.45
N ALA A 286 12.59 0.82 -9.84
CA ALA A 286 13.24 0.97 -11.14
C ALA A 286 14.44 0.02 -11.31
N VAL A 287 15.26 -0.14 -10.25
CA VAL A 287 16.36 -1.10 -10.23
C VAL A 287 15.84 -2.54 -10.32
N LEU A 288 14.79 -2.88 -9.56
CA LEU A 288 14.18 -4.21 -9.58
C LEU A 288 13.57 -4.53 -10.94
N VAL A 289 12.87 -3.59 -11.58
CA VAL A 289 12.31 -3.75 -12.93
C VAL A 289 13.43 -3.96 -13.94
N TRP A 290 14.50 -3.18 -13.86
CA TRP A 290 15.67 -3.33 -14.74
C TRP A 290 16.40 -4.68 -14.54
N LEU A 291 16.37 -5.22 -13.32
CA LEU A 291 17.08 -6.46 -12.98
C LEU A 291 16.22 -7.73 -13.19
N PHE A 292 14.93 -7.68 -12.92
CA PHE A 292 14.07 -8.87 -12.83
C PHE A 292 12.92 -8.91 -13.84
N LEU A 293 12.68 -7.86 -14.62
CA LEU A 293 11.61 -7.84 -15.61
C LEU A 293 12.18 -8.04 -17.03
N PRO A 294 12.25 -9.28 -17.56
CA PRO A 294 12.75 -9.50 -18.90
C PRO A 294 11.86 -8.84 -19.97
N GLU A 295 12.49 -8.34 -21.04
CA GLU A 295 11.83 -7.71 -22.20
C GLU A 295 11.07 -8.71 -23.10
N GLU A 296 10.94 -9.98 -22.71
CA GLU A 296 10.42 -10.99 -23.62
C GLU A 296 8.95 -10.72 -24.02
N LYS A 297 8.76 -10.62 -25.33
CA LYS A 297 7.48 -10.77 -26.02
C LYS A 297 6.97 -12.18 -25.71
N HIS A 298 6.09 -12.32 -24.73
CA HIS A 298 5.33 -13.56 -24.53
C HIS A 298 4.46 -13.81 -25.77
N GLY A 299 4.99 -14.55 -26.72
CA GLY A 299 4.21 -15.56 -27.42
C GLY A 299 4.17 -16.79 -26.50
N THR A 300 2.97 -17.30 -26.26
CA THR A 300 2.63 -18.51 -25.49
C THR A 300 2.80 -18.44 -23.97
N ASP A 301 1.66 -18.30 -23.31
CA ASP A 301 1.44 -18.58 -21.89
C ASP A 301 1.71 -20.07 -21.57
N PRO A 302 2.76 -20.41 -20.78
CA PRO A 302 3.05 -21.80 -20.43
C PRO A 302 2.16 -22.34 -19.30
N LYS A 303 1.29 -21.53 -18.67
CA LYS A 303 0.38 -21.99 -17.61
C LYS A 303 -0.94 -22.55 -18.14
N GLY A 304 -1.25 -22.38 -19.43
CA GLY A 304 -2.44 -22.93 -20.08
C GLY A 304 -2.33 -24.37 -20.60
N ALA A 305 -1.14 -24.97 -20.61
CA ALA A 305 -0.92 -26.27 -21.27
C ALA A 305 -1.22 -27.51 -20.40
N VAL A 306 -1.64 -27.34 -19.13
CA VAL A 306 -1.89 -28.47 -18.20
C VAL A 306 -3.38 -28.72 -17.94
N ALA A 307 -4.28 -27.95 -18.56
CA ALA A 307 -5.73 -28.09 -18.33
C ALA A 307 -6.52 -28.40 -19.62
N ALA A 308 -6.49 -29.67 -20.06
CA ALA A 308 -7.48 -30.29 -20.96
C ALA A 308 -7.39 -31.83 -20.83
N PRO A 309 -8.48 -32.58 -21.03
CA PRO A 309 -9.12 -33.33 -19.95
C PRO A 309 -8.82 -34.84 -19.96
N PHE A 310 -8.81 -35.45 -18.78
CA PHE A 310 -9.06 -36.89 -18.65
C PHE A 310 -10.53 -37.15 -18.97
N ALA A 311 -10.79 -37.50 -20.23
CA ALA A 311 -11.96 -38.27 -20.64
C ALA A 311 -11.45 -39.67 -21.04
N GLY A 312 -11.91 -40.67 -20.30
CA GLY A 312 -11.60 -42.09 -20.47
C GLY A 312 -12.25 -42.86 -19.33
#